data_AF-A0A7S4HG80-F1
#
_entry.id   AF-A0A7S4HG80-F1
#
_cell.length_a   1.000
_cell.length_b   1.000
_cell.length_c   1.000
_cell.angle_alpha   90.00
_cell.angle_beta   90.00
_cell.angle_gamma   90.00
#
_symmetry.space_group_name_H-M   'P 1'
#
loop_
_entity.id
_entity.type
_entity.pdbx_description
1 polymer ?
#
loop_
_entity_poly.entity_id
_entity_poly.type
_entity_poly.pdbx_seq_one_letter_code
_entity_poly.pdbx_strand_id
1 'polypeptide(L)'
;IHEHMDFGRLLGELEPHAVAVGVPGAQEVLEIVREPKAGVVFGEDWHSDNSFMHKTCSYSILRGTGVMPKRGANDTMFSSTEAAYDALSPLMKERLHGLYATHSAGKAYNAGSGTNSRAAMEATSSMQL
;
A
#
# COMPACT_ATOMS: atom_id res chain seq x y z
N ILE A 1 4.96 -1.50 -18.76
CA ILE A 1 5.40 -0.54 -17.72
C ILE A 1 5.20 0.90 -18.22
N HIS A 2 5.75 1.30 -19.37
CA HIS A 2 5.58 2.66 -19.92
C HIS A 2 4.13 3.14 -20.00
N GLU A 3 3.23 2.38 -20.66
CA GLU A 3 1.80 2.76 -20.75
C GLU A 3 1.12 2.91 -19.38
N HIS A 4 1.54 2.12 -18.38
CA HIS A 4 1.01 2.20 -17.02
C HIS A 4 1.49 3.49 -16.32
N MET A 5 2.76 3.86 -16.52
CA MET A 5 3.30 5.14 -16.04
C MET A 5 2.64 6.32 -16.75
N ASP A 6 2.45 6.25 -18.07
CA ASP A 6 1.81 7.31 -18.85
C ASP A 6 0.37 7.55 -18.40
N PHE A 7 -0.38 6.48 -18.11
CA PHE A 7 -1.70 6.60 -17.51
C PHE A 7 -1.64 7.28 -16.13
N GLY A 8 -0.71 6.87 -15.26
CA GLY A 8 -0.57 7.48 -13.93
C GLY A 8 -0.21 8.97 -13.99
N ARG A 9 0.59 9.38 -14.98
CA ARG A 9 0.93 10.80 -15.21
C ARG A 9 -0.26 11.69 -15.56
N LEU A 10 -1.39 11.12 -15.98
CA LEU A 10 -2.63 11.87 -16.17
C LEU A 10 -3.25 12.31 -14.84
N LEU A 11 -2.91 11.65 -13.72
CA LEU A 11 -3.45 11.92 -12.38
C LEU A 11 -2.49 12.74 -11.51
N GLY A 12 -1.22 12.83 -11.88
CA GLY A 12 -0.22 13.63 -11.16
C GLY A 12 1.21 13.18 -11.39
N GLU A 13 2.12 13.70 -10.57
CA GLU A 13 3.51 13.26 -10.51
C GLU A 13 3.59 11.84 -9.93
N LEU A 14 4.35 10.96 -10.59
CA LEU A 14 4.60 9.61 -10.09
C LEU A 14 5.66 9.68 -8.98
N GLU A 15 5.40 9.02 -7.86
CA GLU A 15 6.35 8.93 -6.75
C GLU A 15 6.95 7.52 -6.66
N PRO A 16 8.26 7.38 -6.43
CA PRO A 16 8.83 6.11 -6.02
C PRO A 16 8.32 5.73 -4.62
N HIS A 17 8.18 4.43 -4.38
CA HIS A 17 7.76 3.95 -3.08
C HIS A 17 8.80 4.31 -2.01
N ALA A 18 8.35 4.79 -0.84
CA ALA A 18 9.22 5.40 0.16
C ALA A 18 10.18 4.42 0.88
N VAL A 19 9.92 3.11 0.77
CA VAL A 19 10.70 2.04 1.41
C VAL A 19 11.19 1.01 0.40
N ALA A 20 10.27 0.28 -0.26
CA ALA A 20 10.60 -0.68 -1.29
C ALA A 20 11.20 -0.07 -2.56
N VAL A 21 12.19 -0.75 -3.13
CA VAL A 21 12.86 -0.38 -4.37
C VAL A 21 11.97 -0.69 -5.58
N GLY A 22 11.82 0.28 -6.47
CA GLY A 22 11.07 0.10 -7.72
C GLY A 22 11.83 -0.71 -8.78
N VAL A 23 11.13 -1.04 -9.87
CA VAL A 23 11.68 -1.83 -10.98
C VAL A 23 12.87 -1.11 -11.62
N PRO A 24 13.96 -1.82 -11.99
CA PRO A 24 15.08 -1.22 -12.72
C PRO A 24 14.62 -0.50 -13.99
N GLY A 25 14.99 0.77 -14.13
CA GLY A 25 14.58 1.63 -15.26
C GLY A 25 13.17 2.25 -15.14
N ALA A 26 12.41 1.93 -14.09
CA ALA A 26 11.11 2.51 -13.76
C ALA A 26 10.89 2.51 -12.23
N GLN A 27 11.66 3.34 -11.52
CA GLN A 27 11.73 3.33 -10.04
C GLN A 27 10.41 3.76 -9.37
N GLU A 28 9.53 4.43 -10.11
CA GLU A 28 8.19 4.80 -9.67
C GLU A 28 7.20 3.63 -9.72
N VAL A 29 7.61 2.48 -10.26
CA VAL A 29 6.79 1.27 -10.33
C VAL A 29 7.33 0.26 -9.34
N LEU A 30 6.52 -0.07 -8.34
CA LEU A 30 6.77 -1.18 -7.43
C LEU A 30 6.17 -2.46 -8.02
N GLU A 31 6.96 -3.53 -8.11
CA GLU A 31 6.44 -4.85 -8.43
C GLU A 31 5.97 -5.54 -7.15
N ILE A 32 4.74 -6.05 -7.15
CA ILE A 32 4.19 -6.82 -6.03
C ILE A 32 3.98 -8.25 -6.51
N VAL A 33 4.89 -9.14 -6.11
CA VAL A 33 4.84 -10.58 -6.44
C VAL A 33 4.69 -11.37 -5.16
N ARG A 34 3.90 -12.45 -5.23
CA ARG A 34 3.84 -13.45 -4.16
C ARG A 34 4.25 -14.80 -4.72
N GLU A 35 5.37 -15.32 -4.24
CA GLU A 35 5.86 -16.64 -4.64
C GLU A 35 4.94 -17.76 -4.11
N PRO A 36 4.81 -18.92 -4.78
CA PRO A 36 3.86 -19.98 -4.41
C PRO A 36 3.99 -20.53 -2.97
N LYS A 37 5.15 -20.37 -2.34
CA LYS A 37 5.43 -20.84 -0.96
C LYS A 37 5.58 -19.70 0.05
N ALA A 38 5.32 -18.46 -0.36
CA ALA A 38 5.38 -17.31 0.54
C ALA A 38 4.24 -17.42 1.57
N GLY A 39 4.62 -17.60 2.84
CA GLY A 39 3.71 -17.68 3.99
C GLY A 39 3.24 -16.32 4.51
N VAL A 40 3.68 -15.24 3.90
CA VAL A 40 3.42 -13.85 4.29
C VAL A 40 2.89 -13.06 3.10
N VAL A 41 2.03 -12.07 3.36
CA VAL A 41 1.39 -11.24 2.34
C VAL A 41 1.77 -9.78 2.56
N PHE A 42 2.23 -9.13 1.49
CA PHE A 42 2.53 -7.70 1.51
C PHE A 42 1.22 -6.90 1.55
N GLY A 43 1.09 -5.96 2.51
CA GLY A 43 -0.08 -5.09 2.62
C GLY A 43 -1.36 -5.77 3.13
N GLU A 44 -1.24 -6.84 3.92
CA GLU A 44 -2.38 -7.63 4.43
C GLU A 44 -3.26 -6.87 5.44
N ASP A 45 -2.67 -6.02 6.28
CA ASP A 45 -3.39 -5.22 7.26
C ASP A 45 -4.09 -4.03 6.59
N TRP A 46 -5.24 -3.59 7.12
CA TRP A 46 -5.91 -2.38 6.65
C TRP A 46 -5.00 -1.16 6.76
N HIS A 47 -4.77 -0.48 5.63
CA HIS A 47 -3.90 0.69 5.55
C HIS A 47 -4.32 1.64 4.44
N SER A 48 -3.66 2.81 4.43
CA SER A 48 -3.60 3.72 3.30
C SER A 48 -2.12 3.93 2.98
N ASP A 49 -1.78 3.78 1.69
CA ASP A 49 -0.41 3.86 1.19
C ASP A 49 0.26 5.19 1.58
N ASN A 50 1.51 5.10 2.04
CA ASN A 50 2.36 6.25 2.36
C ASN A 50 1.73 7.28 3.32
N SER A 51 0.74 6.91 4.16
CA SER A 51 0.12 7.82 5.12
C SER A 51 1.09 8.39 6.18
N PHE A 52 2.29 7.79 6.30
CA PHE A 52 3.39 8.28 7.14
C PHE A 52 4.27 9.35 6.47
N MET A 53 4.07 9.63 5.18
CA MET A 53 4.79 10.69 4.46
C MET A 53 4.15 12.05 4.72
N HIS A 54 4.96 13.12 4.69
CA HIS A 54 4.46 14.49 4.87
C HIS A 54 3.50 14.91 3.74
N LYS A 55 3.84 14.55 2.49
CA LYS A 55 2.94 14.64 1.35
C LYS A 55 2.48 13.21 1.05
N THR A 56 1.22 12.91 1.35
CA THR A 56 0.68 11.56 1.18
C THR A 56 0.34 11.27 -0.27
N CYS A 57 0.38 9.98 -0.63
CA CYS A 57 -0.10 9.52 -1.92
C CYS A 57 -1.57 9.89 -2.11
N SER A 58 -1.93 10.40 -3.29
CA SER A 58 -3.34 10.71 -3.63
C SER A 58 -4.03 9.52 -4.30
N TYR A 59 -3.28 8.73 -5.08
CA TYR A 59 -3.81 7.62 -5.87
C TYR A 59 -2.79 6.50 -6.00
N SER A 60 -3.24 5.27 -5.75
CA SER A 60 -2.49 4.05 -6.07
C SER A 60 -3.12 3.38 -7.30
N ILE A 61 -2.29 3.00 -8.28
CA ILE A 61 -2.75 2.38 -9.52
C ILE A 61 -2.16 0.97 -9.59
N LEU A 62 -3.02 -0.04 -9.52
CA LEU A 62 -2.61 -1.44 -9.59
C LEU A 62 -2.95 -2.04 -10.96
N ARG A 63 -1.99 -2.74 -11.56
CA ARG A 63 -2.20 -3.52 -12.79
C ARG A 63 -1.81 -4.97 -12.54
N GLY A 64 -2.76 -5.89 -12.66
CA GLY A 64 -2.49 -7.32 -12.63
C GLY A 64 -1.65 -7.75 -13.84
N THR A 65 -0.58 -8.52 -13.59
CA THR A 65 0.33 -9.02 -14.62
C THR A 65 0.65 -10.50 -14.37
N GLY A 66 0.93 -11.25 -15.44
CA GLY A 66 1.31 -12.66 -15.33
C GLY A 66 0.14 -13.57 -14.94
N VAL A 67 0.43 -14.59 -14.11
CA VAL A 67 -0.56 -15.57 -13.66
C VAL A 67 -1.27 -15.03 -12.43
N MET A 68 -2.56 -14.71 -12.58
CA MET A 68 -3.39 -14.25 -11.48
C MET A 68 -4.09 -15.43 -10.78
N PRO A 69 -4.27 -15.37 -9.45
CA PRO A 69 -5.03 -16.38 -8.71
C PRO A 69 -6.50 -16.39 -9.15
N LYS A 70 -7.20 -17.49 -8.85
CA LYS A 70 -8.65 -17.56 -9.03
C LYS A 70 -9.33 -16.50 -8.15
N ARG A 71 -10.45 -15.95 -8.65
CA ARG A 71 -11.32 -15.03 -7.90
C ARG A 71 -11.61 -15.58 -6.50
N GLY A 72 -11.53 -14.72 -5.48
CA GLY A 72 -11.84 -15.05 -4.09
C GLY A 72 -10.67 -15.62 -3.29
N ALA A 73 -9.50 -15.84 -3.89
CA ALA A 73 -8.34 -16.38 -3.17
C ALA A 73 -7.45 -15.30 -2.53
N ASN A 74 -7.28 -14.15 -3.19
CA ASN A 74 -6.43 -13.03 -2.74
C ASN A 74 -7.04 -11.70 -3.23
N ASP A 75 -8.33 -11.52 -3.00
CA ASP A 75 -9.03 -10.31 -3.44
C ASP A 75 -8.56 -9.10 -2.61
N THR A 76 -8.36 -7.95 -3.26
CA THR A 76 -8.08 -6.69 -2.58
C THR A 76 -9.40 -6.05 -2.15
N MET A 77 -9.55 -5.80 -0.85
CA MET A 77 -10.71 -5.09 -0.31
C MET A 77 -10.42 -3.60 -0.17
N PHE A 78 -11.45 -2.77 -0.37
CA PHE A 78 -11.40 -1.33 -0.17
C PHE A 78 -12.46 -0.91 0.85
N SER A 79 -12.18 0.17 1.58
CA SER A 79 -13.12 0.80 2.52
C SER A 79 -13.13 2.31 2.30
N SER A 80 -14.31 2.93 2.38
CA SER A 80 -14.45 4.39 2.29
C SER A 80 -14.32 4.99 3.68
N THR A 81 -13.28 5.80 3.89
CA THR A 81 -13.07 6.54 5.14
C THR A 81 -14.09 7.66 5.33
N GLU A 82 -14.58 8.25 4.25
CA GLU A 82 -15.69 9.21 4.28
C GLU A 82 -16.96 8.56 4.80
N ALA A 83 -17.36 7.41 4.22
CA ALA A 83 -18.55 6.69 4.68
C ALA A 83 -18.41 6.19 6.13
N ALA A 84 -17.20 5.74 6.52
CA ALA A 84 -16.91 5.33 7.89
C ALA A 84 -17.03 6.50 8.87
N TYR A 85 -16.55 7.69 8.50
CA TYR A 85 -16.72 8.90 9.29
C TYR A 85 -18.21 9.29 9.36
N ASP A 86 -18.93 9.24 8.25
CA ASP A 86 -20.34 9.62 8.19
C ASP A 86 -21.24 8.76 9.06
N ALA A 87 -20.93 7.47 9.18
CA ALA A 87 -21.63 6.51 10.02
C ALA A 87 -21.40 6.71 11.53
N LEU A 88 -20.44 7.54 11.95
CA LEU A 88 -20.22 7.83 13.37
C LEU A 88 -21.41 8.59 13.97
N SER A 89 -21.69 8.34 15.25
CA SER A 89 -22.67 9.14 15.99
C SER A 89 -22.22 10.61 16.08
N PRO A 90 -23.15 11.57 16.20
CA PRO A 90 -22.79 12.99 16.33
C PRO A 90 -21.80 13.25 17.47
N LEU A 91 -21.98 12.57 18.61
CA LEU A 91 -21.07 12.67 19.75
C LEU A 91 -19.66 12.16 19.41
N MET A 92 -19.51 11.11 18.61
CA MET A 92 -18.18 10.62 18.23
C MET A 92 -17.50 11.54 17.24
N LYS A 93 -18.26 12.11 16.29
CA LYS A 93 -17.75 13.14 15.39
C LYS A 93 -17.21 14.33 16.18
N GLU A 94 -17.96 14.82 17.17
CA GLU A 94 -17.52 15.90 18.07
C GLU A 94 -16.26 15.54 18.84
N ARG A 95 -16.21 14.35 19.46
CA ARG A 95 -15.05 13.90 20.24
C ARG A 95 -13.76 13.76 19.42
N LEU A 96 -13.88 13.35 18.16
CA LEU A 96 -12.73 13.14 17.28
C LEU A 96 -12.33 14.41 16.52
N HIS A 97 -13.22 15.40 16.44
CA HIS A 97 -12.96 16.64 15.71
C HIS A 97 -11.77 17.39 16.31
N GLY A 98 -10.85 17.83 15.44
CA GLY A 98 -9.64 18.56 15.85
C GLY A 98 -8.53 17.70 16.46
N LEU A 99 -8.72 16.38 16.58
CA LEU A 99 -7.64 15.48 16.98
C LEU A 99 -6.67 15.23 15.82
N TYR A 100 -5.42 14.97 16.19
CA TYR A 100 -4.34 14.61 15.27
C TYR A 100 -3.84 13.20 15.60
N ALA A 101 -3.45 12.47 14.57
CA ALA A 101 -2.83 11.15 14.70
C ALA A 101 -1.40 11.18 14.12
N THR A 102 -0.51 10.40 14.73
CA THR A 102 0.85 10.19 14.20
C THR A 102 0.87 8.91 13.38
N HIS A 103 1.35 8.99 12.14
CA HIS A 103 1.50 7.86 11.23
C HIS A 103 2.99 7.51 11.11
N SER A 104 3.32 6.21 11.17
CA SER A 104 4.70 5.73 11.08
C SER A 104 4.80 4.43 10.32
N ALA A 105 5.82 4.34 9.48
CA ALA A 105 6.24 3.14 8.76
C ALA A 105 6.87 2.07 9.67
N GLY A 106 7.22 2.41 10.92
CA GLY A 106 8.05 1.55 11.77
C GLY A 106 7.44 0.17 12.05
N LYS A 107 6.11 0.10 12.25
CA LYS A 107 5.43 -1.18 12.47
C LYS A 107 5.46 -2.07 11.23
N ALA A 108 5.48 -1.50 10.02
CA ALA A 108 5.45 -2.22 8.76
C ALA A 108 6.84 -2.69 8.28
N TYR A 109 7.87 -1.87 8.50
CA TYR A 109 9.16 -2.03 7.82
C TYR A 109 10.39 -2.21 8.75
N ASN A 110 10.27 -1.95 10.06
CA ASN A 110 11.40 -2.15 10.96
C ASN A 110 11.66 -3.64 11.25
N ALA A 111 12.94 -3.98 11.44
CA ALA A 111 13.34 -5.31 11.90
C ALA A 111 12.73 -5.62 13.28
N GLY A 112 12.22 -6.83 13.46
CA GLY A 112 11.57 -7.26 14.70
C GLY A 112 10.14 -6.74 14.89
N SER A 113 9.58 -6.02 13.92
CA SER A 113 8.15 -5.67 13.94
C SER A 113 7.29 -6.92 13.65
N GLY A 114 6.15 -7.05 14.34
CA GLY A 114 5.26 -8.21 14.21
C GLY A 114 4.33 -8.18 13.00
N THR A 115 4.64 -7.41 11.95
CA THR A 115 3.83 -7.35 10.73
C THR A 115 4.57 -7.88 9.51
N ASN A 116 3.81 -8.12 8.45
CA ASN A 116 4.23 -9.01 7.38
C ASN A 116 4.94 -8.31 6.22
N SER A 117 4.89 -6.97 6.09
CA SER A 117 5.39 -6.28 4.89
C SER A 117 6.89 -6.49 4.66
N ARG A 118 7.73 -6.28 5.68
CA ARG A 118 9.17 -6.55 5.58
C ARG A 118 9.46 -8.02 5.25
N ALA A 119 8.84 -8.93 5.97
CA ALA A 119 9.03 -10.37 5.76
C ALA A 119 8.57 -10.82 4.37
N ALA A 120 7.49 -10.23 3.83
CA ALA A 120 6.97 -10.52 2.50
C ALA A 120 7.92 -10.03 1.40
N MET A 121 8.54 -8.88 1.60
CA MET A 121 9.59 -8.39 0.71
C MET A 121 10.81 -9.32 0.73
N GLU A 122 11.31 -9.68 1.92
CA GLU A 122 12.45 -10.60 2.08
C GLU A 122 12.17 -12.00 1.50
N ALA A 123 10.90 -12.45 1.51
CA ALA A 123 10.48 -13.73 0.95
C ALA A 123 10.27 -13.71 -0.58
N THR A 124 10.36 -12.55 -1.24
CA THR A 124 10.05 -12.38 -2.66
C THR A 124 11.27 -11.87 -3.40
N SER A 125 11.73 -12.63 -4.40
CA SER A 125 12.99 -12.33 -5.09
C SER A 125 13.02 -10.98 -5.84
N SER A 126 11.85 -10.48 -6.25
CA SER A 126 11.73 -9.22 -6.99
C SER A 126 11.41 -7.99 -6.15
N MET A 127 11.10 -8.15 -4.86
CA MET A 127 10.87 -7.02 -3.95
C MET A 127 12.10 -6.79 -3.08
N GLN A 128 12.75 -5.64 -3.25
CA GLN A 128 13.94 -5.28 -2.48
C GLN A 128 13.63 -4.11 -1.53
N LEU A 129 14.29 -4.12 -0.36
CA LEU A 129 14.31 -3.02 0.61
C LEU A 129 15.38 -1.99 0.24
#